data_AF-A0A526RW36-F1
#
_entry.id   AF-A0A526RW36-F1
#
_cell.length_a   1.000
_cell.length_b   1.000
_cell.length_c   1.000
_cell.angle_alpha   90.00
_cell.angle_beta   90.00
_cell.angle_gamma   90.00
#
_symmetry.space_group_name_H-M   'P 1'
#
loop_
_entity.id
_entity.type
_entity.pdbx_description
1 polymer ?
#
loop_
_entity_poly.entity_id
_entity_poly.type
_entity_poly.pdbx_seq_one_letter_code
_entity_poly.pdbx_strand_id
1 'polypeptide(L)' 'MPEAFLRLPPLNALRAFEASARHLNFRLAAHELNVTQGAVAQHIRGLE' A
#
# COMPACT_ATOMS: atom_id res chain seq x y z
N MET A 1 22.85 14.78 -3.57
CA MET A 1 21.68 14.41 -4.39
C MET A 1 20.53 13.95 -3.49
N PRO A 2 19.69 14.83 -2.91
CA PRO A 2 18.57 14.41 -2.05
C PRO A 2 17.19 14.41 -2.74
N GLU A 3 17.08 14.86 -3.99
CA GLU A 3 15.79 15.12 -4.63
C GLU A 3 14.97 13.85 -4.95
N ALA A 4 15.61 12.68 -5.01
CA ALA A 4 14.91 11.42 -5.30
C ALA A 4 14.00 10.96 -4.14
N PHE A 5 14.38 11.22 -2.89
CA PHE A 5 13.62 10.76 -1.72
C PHE A 5 12.29 11.51 -1.52
N LEU A 6 12.20 12.76 -2.00
CA LEU A 6 10.97 13.56 -1.94
C LEU A 6 9.87 13.04 -2.88
N ARG A 7 10.21 12.14 -3.81
CA ARG A 7 9.30 11.61 -4.83
C ARG A 7 8.95 10.13 -4.64
N LEU A 8 9.46 9.49 -3.58
CA LEU A 8 9.17 8.09 -3.32
C LEU A 8 7.75 7.95 -2.74
N PRO A 9 7.00 6.91 -3.16
CA PRO A 9 5.73 6.62 -2.55
C PRO A 9 5.90 6.27 -1.06
N PRO A 10 4.89 6.54 -0.22
CA PRO A 10 4.95 6.19 1.19
C PRO A 10 5.08 4.67 1.37
N LEU A 11 5.86 4.23 2.37
CA LEU A 11 6.13 2.80 2.61
C LEU A 11 4.86 1.96 2.74
N ASN A 12 3.81 2.51 3.34
CA ASN A 12 2.53 1.83 3.51
C ASN A 12 1.82 1.57 2.17
N ALA A 13 2.03 2.42 1.16
CA ALA A 13 1.50 2.19 -0.17
C ALA A 13 2.15 0.97 -0.82
N LEU A 14 3.49 0.88 -0.76
CA LEU A 14 4.22 -0.28 -1.26
C LEU A 14 3.83 -1.58 -0.54
N ARG A 15 3.70 -1.54 0.79
CA ARG A 15 3.24 -2.69 1.59
C ARG A 15 1.81 -3.11 1.27
N ALA A 16 0.90 -2.15 1.14
CA ALA A 16 -0.50 -2.41 0.77
C ALA A 16 -0.59 -3.05 -0.62
N PHE A 17 0.18 -2.55 -1.58
CA PHE A 17 0.23 -3.09 -2.93
C PHE A 17 0.76 -4.52 -2.96
N GLU A 18 1.90 -4.78 -2.32
CA GLU A 18 2.54 -6.09 -2.29
C GLU A 18 1.65 -7.15 -1.60
N ALA A 19 1.09 -6.84 -0.43
CA ALA A 19 0.17 -7.74 0.26
C ALA A 19 -1.10 -8.01 -0.56
N SER A 20 -1.63 -6.99 -1.25
CA SER A 20 -2.80 -7.15 -2.11
C SER A 20 -2.51 -8.00 -3.33
N ALA A 21 -1.33 -7.88 -3.93
CA ALA A 21 -0.88 -8.72 -5.04
C ALA A 21 -0.67 -10.17 -4.60
N ARG A 22 -0.13 -10.41 -3.40
CA ARG A 22 0.08 -11.75 -2.84
C ARG A 22 -1.24 -12.48 -2.56
N HIS A 23 -2.21 -11.77 -1.98
CA HIS A 23 -3.52 -12.34 -1.62
C HIS A 23 -4.56 -12.30 -2.73
N LEU A 24 -4.33 -11.49 -3.78
CA LEU A 24 -5.33 -11.13 -4.79
C LEU A 24 -6.65 -10.62 -4.19
N ASN A 25 -6.58 -10.02 -3.00
CA ASN A 25 -7.75 -9.67 -2.19
C ASN A 25 -7.44 -8.57 -1.16
N PHE A 26 -8.11 -7.42 -1.27
CA PHE A 26 -7.91 -6.29 -0.36
C PHE A 26 -8.37 -6.55 1.07
N ARG A 27 -9.34 -7.43 1.30
CA ARG A 27 -9.80 -7.78 2.65
C ARG A 27 -8.76 -8.62 3.39
N LEU A 28 -8.12 -9.57 2.70
CA LEU A 28 -7.05 -10.38 3.27
C LEU A 28 -5.78 -9.57 3.51
N ALA A 29 -5.41 -8.69 2.58
CA ALA A 29 -4.30 -7.75 2.78
C ALA A 29 -4.54 -6.81 3.97
N ALA A 30 -5.77 -6.31 4.15
CA ALA A 30 -6.13 -5.47 5.28
C ALA A 30 -6.01 -6.22 6.62
N HIS A 31 -6.40 -7.49 6.64
CA HIS A 31 -6.23 -8.36 7.81
C HIS A 31 -4.74 -8.60 8.13
N GLU A 32 -3.89 -8.87 7.13
CA GLU A 32 -2.43 -9.01 7.32
C GLU A 32 -1.81 -7.72 7.87
N LEU A 33 -2.19 -6.57 7.32
CA LEU A 33 -1.63 -5.26 7.67
C LEU A 33 -2.29 -4.61 8.89
N ASN A 34 -3.27 -5.29 9.50
CA ASN A 34 -4.02 -4.83 10.67
C ASN A 34 -4.66 -3.43 10.49
N VAL A 35 -5.24 -3.20 9.31
CA VAL A 35 -5.93 -1.97 8.90
C VAL A 35 -7.31 -2.28 8.30
N THR A 36 -8.09 -1.26 7.94
CA THR A 36 -9.35 -1.45 7.23
C THR A 36 -9.13 -1.68 5.73
N GLN A 37 -10.07 -2.38 5.08
CA GLN A 37 -10.01 -2.59 3.63
C GLN A 37 -10.04 -1.28 2.83
N GLY A 38 -10.72 -0.25 3.33
CA GLY A 38 -10.68 1.10 2.77
C GLY A 38 -9.30 1.77 2.88
N ALA A 39 -8.57 1.54 3.97
CA ALA A 39 -7.21 2.06 4.13
C ALA A 39 -6.24 1.43 3.11
N VAL A 40 -6.35 0.13 2.85
CA VAL A 40 -5.57 -0.56 1.79
C VAL A 40 -5.83 0.08 0.43
N ALA A 41 -7.10 0.29 0.05
CA ALA A 41 -7.46 0.93 -1.21
C ALA A 41 -6.93 2.37 -1.32
N GLN A 42 -6.99 3.14 -0.23
CA GLN A 42 -6.45 4.51 -0.18
C GLN A 42 -4.92 4.54 -0.33
N HIS A 43 -4.22 3.59 0.29
CA HIS A 43 -2.77 3.47 0.18
C HIS A 43 -2.32 3.14 -1.24
N ILE A 44 -3.04 2.25 -1.94
CA ILE A 44 -2.71 1.87 -3.31
C ILE A 44 -3.07 2.98 -4.31
N ARG A 45 -4.18 3.70 -4.11
CA ARG A 45 -4.58 4.83 -4.98
C ARG A 45 -3.48 5.90 -5.10
N GLY A 46 -2.65 6.07 -4.07
CA GLY A 46 -1.52 7.00 -4.11
C GLY A 46 -0.31 6.52 -4.92
N LEU A 47 -0.36 5.31 -5.49
CA LEU A 47 0.67 4.74 -6.37
C LEU A 47 0.31 4.83 -7.85
N GLU A 48 -0.96 5.00 -8.18
CA GLU A 48 -1.46 5.25 -9.53
C GLU A 48 -1.21 6.71 -9.94
#